data_AF-A0A536LSX7-F1
#
_entry.id   AF-A0A536LSX7-F1
#
_cell.length_a   1.000
_cell.length_b   1.000
_cell.length_c   1.000
_cell.angle_alpha   90.00
_cell.angle_beta   90.00
_cell.angle_gamma   90.00
#
_symmetry.space_group_name_H-M   'P 1'
#
loop_
_entity.id
_entity.type
_entity.pdbx_description
1 polymer ?
#
loop_
_entity_poly.entity_id
_entity_poly.type
_entity_poly.pdbx_seq_one_letter_code
_entity_poly.pdbx_strand_id
1 'polypeptide(L)'
;MPSTNYPLIVGAGQVTNHPKAIEQTLEPLEMMERVAREAENDAGAPGLLEKVDSVQVVNFMSWSYADVPGMLAARLGATPSHTLYSSIGGETPQRLVNETAQAIVEGRIGIALLAGAEALESRRLARKLGAQLPWSQRETPQHIDGDNRSGFNEVEARHGATMPTRVYPLFENAIRANLGLSIEEHQRRLGELGSRFAAVAAGNPYAWFPVEHSPEEITSVRADNRMVGFPYPKLMNAIIETDQAAALIMTGSETADELGIPEDRRVYLRGCGDATDKWFVSERLNYHSSPAIRAATGRALGMVGIGVDDVARFDLYSCFPSAVQMGLDALGLKPDDPRPLTVTGGLPYAGGPGNNYVMHSIATMVQRLREAPGEYGLVTGLGWFATKHSAGVYGAKPPEGVWKRTPPAVDQKEVDAMESPPFVEQAEGESRIETYTVIFNREGEPEQAIVIGRLDEGPSGRFFANTPADRDLMFAMTQEEWVGSRGRVRAEDGRNVFDPS
;
A
#
# COMPACT_ATOMS: atom_id res chain seq x y z
N MET A 1 18.62 -33.09 -6.58
CA MET A 1 19.27 -32.42 -5.45
C MET A 1 18.35 -31.29 -5.00
N PRO A 2 18.38 -30.85 -3.72
CA PRO A 2 17.65 -29.64 -3.34
C PRO A 2 18.10 -28.50 -4.26
N SER A 3 17.16 -27.77 -4.86
CA SER A 3 17.48 -26.66 -5.77
C SER A 3 18.21 -25.57 -4.98
N THR A 4 19.43 -25.27 -5.41
CA THR A 4 20.25 -24.14 -4.93
C THR A 4 19.95 -22.86 -5.71
N ASN A 5 18.94 -22.90 -6.59
CA ASN A 5 18.53 -21.76 -7.38
C ASN A 5 17.70 -20.80 -6.53
N TYR A 6 18.35 -19.83 -5.89
CA TYR A 6 17.69 -18.88 -5.01
C TYR A 6 17.13 -17.68 -5.79
N PRO A 7 15.91 -17.24 -5.50
CA PRO A 7 15.33 -16.09 -6.18
C PRO A 7 15.94 -14.79 -5.65
N LEU A 8 16.40 -13.96 -6.57
CA LEU A 8 17.09 -12.72 -6.26
C LEU A 8 16.69 -11.59 -7.21
N ILE A 9 16.83 -10.35 -6.73
CA ILE A 9 16.75 -9.13 -7.52
C ILE A 9 18.19 -8.76 -7.90
N VAL A 10 18.42 -8.58 -9.20
CA VAL A 10 19.73 -8.20 -9.76
C VAL A 10 19.78 -6.75 -10.19
N GLY A 11 18.64 -6.17 -10.56
CA GLY A 11 18.55 -4.82 -11.08
C GLY A 11 17.34 -4.08 -10.53
N ALA A 12 17.52 -2.81 -10.19
CA ALA A 12 16.44 -1.92 -9.78
C ALA A 12 16.58 -0.54 -10.46
N GLY A 13 15.47 -0.01 -10.96
CA GLY A 13 15.40 1.31 -11.61
C GLY A 13 14.25 2.14 -11.05
N GLN A 14 14.42 3.45 -10.98
CA GLN A 14 13.44 4.37 -10.41
C GLN A 14 13.51 5.73 -11.10
N VAL A 15 12.36 6.33 -11.40
CA VAL A 15 12.27 7.68 -11.94
C VAL A 15 11.14 8.45 -11.28
N THR A 16 11.34 9.75 -11.14
CA THR A 16 10.34 10.74 -10.74
C THR A 16 10.39 11.88 -11.76
N ASN A 17 9.25 12.22 -12.34
CA ASN A 17 9.13 13.27 -13.34
C ASN A 17 8.29 14.42 -12.81
N HIS A 18 8.78 15.65 -12.82
CA HIS A 18 7.99 16.81 -12.39
C HIS A 18 7.65 17.69 -13.60
N PRO A 19 6.61 17.33 -14.39
CA PRO A 19 6.28 18.08 -15.59
C PRO A 19 5.77 19.48 -15.24
N LYS A 20 6.32 20.51 -15.91
CA LYS A 20 5.84 21.90 -15.82
C LYS A 20 5.10 22.36 -17.08
N ALA A 21 5.19 21.58 -18.15
CA ALA A 21 4.57 21.81 -19.44
C ALA A 21 4.18 20.46 -20.10
N ILE A 22 3.30 20.49 -21.10
CA ILE A 22 2.77 19.29 -21.76
C ILE A 22 3.88 18.48 -22.44
N GLU A 23 4.86 19.17 -23.01
CA GLU A 23 6.01 18.57 -23.70
C GLU A 23 6.98 17.86 -22.75
N GLN A 24 6.83 18.06 -21.43
CA GLN A 24 7.61 17.40 -20.38
C GLN A 24 6.87 16.24 -19.73
N THR A 25 5.62 15.98 -20.14
CA THR A 25 4.86 14.84 -19.64
C THR A 25 5.41 13.56 -20.25
N LEU A 26 5.52 12.51 -19.43
CA LEU A 26 5.99 11.20 -19.88
C LEU A 26 4.83 10.23 -19.86
N GLU A 27 4.71 9.45 -20.93
CA GLU A 27 3.70 8.39 -21.00
C GLU A 27 4.08 7.24 -20.05
N PRO A 28 3.14 6.59 -19.33
CA PRO A 28 3.47 5.49 -18.42
C PRO A 28 4.32 4.38 -19.05
N LEU A 29 4.05 4.02 -20.31
CA LEU A 29 4.83 3.02 -21.03
C LEU A 29 6.29 3.46 -21.30
N GLU A 30 6.50 4.76 -21.57
CA GLU A 30 7.85 5.34 -21.71
C GLU A 30 8.59 5.38 -20.36
N MET A 31 7.88 5.73 -19.28
CA MET A 31 8.46 5.72 -17.94
C MET A 31 8.91 4.31 -17.54
N MET A 32 8.08 3.28 -17.79
CA MET A 32 8.42 1.88 -17.53
C MET A 32 9.60 1.39 -18.36
N GLU A 33 9.66 1.75 -19.65
CA GLU A 33 10.81 1.44 -20.51
C GLU A 33 12.10 2.04 -19.94
N ARG A 34 12.06 3.32 -19.52
CA ARG A 34 13.21 4.00 -18.95
C ARG A 34 13.71 3.30 -17.68
N VAL A 35 12.83 3.00 -16.73
CA VAL A 35 13.26 2.35 -15.47
C VAL A 35 13.67 0.90 -15.67
N ALA A 36 13.15 0.19 -16.67
CA ALA A 36 13.64 -1.14 -17.04
C ALA A 36 15.09 -1.07 -17.53
N ARG A 37 15.42 -0.10 -18.38
CA ARG A 37 16.81 0.15 -18.84
C ARG A 37 17.72 0.59 -17.70
N GLU A 38 17.23 1.40 -16.76
CA GLU A 38 17.97 1.73 -15.54
C GLU A 38 18.24 0.48 -14.67
N ALA A 39 17.26 -0.42 -14.54
CA ALA A 39 17.43 -1.68 -13.82
C ALA A 39 18.45 -2.62 -14.49
N GLU A 40 18.49 -2.68 -15.82
CA GLU A 40 19.52 -3.42 -16.57
C GLU A 40 20.92 -2.86 -16.33
N ASN A 41 21.06 -1.54 -16.39
CA ASN A 41 22.31 -0.86 -16.08
C ASN A 41 22.75 -1.13 -14.63
N ASP A 42 21.82 -1.11 -13.68
CA ASP A 42 22.08 -1.43 -12.28
C ASP A 42 22.53 -2.89 -12.08
N ALA A 43 21.99 -3.83 -12.86
CA ALA A 43 22.41 -5.22 -12.82
C ALA A 43 23.83 -5.46 -13.35
N GLY A 44 24.38 -4.53 -14.12
CA GLY A 44 25.72 -4.67 -14.70
C GLY A 44 25.81 -5.74 -15.78
N ALA A 45 24.70 -6.11 -16.41
CA ALA A 45 24.60 -7.14 -17.43
C ALA A 45 23.89 -6.60 -18.70
N PRO A 46 24.63 -5.99 -19.64
CA PRO A 46 24.05 -5.47 -20.88
C PRO A 46 23.36 -6.54 -21.72
N GLY A 47 22.18 -6.24 -22.26
CA GLY A 47 21.37 -7.18 -23.06
C GLY A 47 20.58 -8.18 -22.21
N LEU A 48 20.46 -7.93 -20.91
CA LEU A 48 19.63 -8.72 -20.01
C LEU A 48 18.14 -8.58 -20.34
N LEU A 49 17.68 -7.39 -20.74
CA LEU A 49 16.27 -7.14 -21.04
C LEU A 49 15.79 -7.93 -22.25
N GLU A 50 16.63 -8.12 -23.27
CA GLU A 50 16.31 -8.92 -24.46
C GLU A 50 16.10 -10.41 -24.12
N LYS A 51 16.65 -10.87 -22.98
CA LYS A 51 16.56 -12.26 -22.50
C LYS A 51 15.41 -12.49 -21.51
N VAL A 52 14.68 -11.43 -21.13
CA VAL A 52 13.55 -11.54 -20.20
C VAL A 52 12.49 -12.47 -20.80
N ASP A 53 12.12 -13.51 -20.06
CA ASP A 53 11.08 -14.47 -20.43
C ASP A 53 9.73 -14.18 -19.74
N SER A 54 9.71 -13.28 -18.76
CA SER A 54 8.50 -12.81 -18.09
C SER A 54 8.44 -11.28 -17.96
N VAL A 55 7.41 -10.64 -18.50
CA VAL A 55 7.13 -9.20 -18.27
C VAL A 55 5.84 -9.02 -17.49
N GLN A 56 5.92 -8.41 -16.31
CA GLN A 56 4.79 -8.22 -15.40
C GLN A 56 4.61 -6.73 -15.09
N VAL A 57 3.39 -6.22 -15.30
CA VAL A 57 3.08 -4.80 -15.13
C VAL A 57 2.07 -4.60 -13.99
N VAL A 58 2.42 -3.71 -13.07
CA VAL A 58 1.55 -3.27 -11.99
C VAL A 58 0.43 -2.38 -12.56
N ASN A 59 -0.82 -2.61 -12.14
CA ASN A 59 -1.97 -1.82 -12.56
C ASN A 59 -1.79 -0.33 -12.24
N PHE A 60 -2.15 0.57 -13.16
CA PHE A 60 -2.06 2.02 -12.94
C PHE A 60 -3.30 2.77 -13.42
N MET A 61 -3.49 3.99 -12.90
CA MET A 61 -4.73 4.74 -13.04
C MET A 61 -4.68 5.83 -14.12
N SER A 62 -3.50 6.38 -14.42
CA SER A 62 -3.36 7.52 -15.33
C SER A 62 -3.76 7.22 -16.77
N TRP A 63 -3.57 5.99 -17.24
CA TRP A 63 -3.80 5.58 -18.63
C TRP A 63 -4.21 4.11 -18.74
N SER A 64 -4.44 3.61 -19.96
CA SER A 64 -4.73 2.20 -20.20
C SER A 64 -4.41 1.79 -21.64
N TYR A 65 -4.00 0.53 -21.79
CA TYR A 65 -3.59 -0.10 -23.06
C TYR A 65 -4.29 -1.43 -23.23
N ALA A 66 -4.38 -1.94 -24.46
CA ALA A 66 -4.93 -3.27 -24.72
C ALA A 66 -4.04 -4.38 -24.10
N ASP A 67 -2.71 -4.30 -24.30
CA ASP A 67 -1.70 -5.26 -23.82
C ASP A 67 -0.43 -4.52 -23.36
N VAL A 68 -0.47 -3.90 -22.18
CA VAL A 68 0.67 -3.11 -21.68
C VAL A 68 1.95 -3.94 -21.47
N PRO A 69 1.93 -5.19 -20.96
CA PRO A 69 3.15 -5.98 -20.83
C PRO A 69 3.75 -6.35 -22.18
N GLY A 70 2.94 -6.75 -23.17
CA GLY A 70 3.42 -7.06 -24.52
C GLY A 70 3.98 -5.84 -25.24
N MET A 71 3.35 -4.67 -25.08
CA MET A 71 3.88 -3.41 -25.62
C MET A 71 5.20 -3.01 -24.97
N LEU A 72 5.35 -3.21 -23.66
CA LEU A 72 6.61 -2.96 -22.96
C LEU A 72 7.70 -3.93 -23.44
N ALA A 73 7.39 -5.22 -23.56
CA ALA A 73 8.31 -6.23 -24.09
C ALA A 73 8.83 -5.86 -25.48
N ALA A 74 7.93 -5.42 -26.38
CA ALA A 74 8.31 -5.02 -27.74
C ALA A 74 9.28 -3.82 -27.75
N ARG A 75 9.09 -2.82 -26.88
CA ARG A 75 10.01 -1.67 -26.75
C ARG A 75 11.39 -2.06 -26.22
N LEU A 76 11.43 -3.11 -25.41
CA LEU A 76 12.66 -3.65 -24.82
C LEU A 76 13.38 -4.66 -25.72
N GLY A 77 12.79 -5.03 -26.87
CA GLY A 77 13.33 -6.09 -27.74
C GLY A 77 13.18 -7.50 -27.16
N ALA A 78 12.32 -7.68 -26.16
CA ALA A 78 12.08 -8.96 -25.50
C ALA A 78 10.90 -9.70 -26.16
N THR A 79 10.95 -11.04 -26.13
CA THR A 79 9.84 -11.91 -26.55
C THR A 79 9.47 -12.87 -25.43
N PRO A 80 8.83 -12.38 -24.34
CA PRO A 80 8.56 -13.18 -23.16
C PRO A 80 7.55 -14.28 -23.46
N SER A 81 7.73 -15.44 -22.83
CA SER A 81 6.76 -16.55 -22.84
C SER A 81 5.65 -16.34 -21.81
N HIS A 82 5.86 -15.44 -20.84
CA HIS A 82 4.92 -15.08 -19.80
C HIS A 82 4.71 -13.56 -19.74
N THR A 83 3.45 -13.14 -19.75
CA THR A 83 3.05 -11.75 -19.49
C THR A 83 1.98 -11.68 -18.43
N LEU A 84 1.96 -10.60 -17.65
CA LEU A 84 0.98 -10.38 -16.59
C LEU A 84 0.64 -8.90 -16.48
N TYR A 85 -0.64 -8.56 -16.44
CA TYR A 85 -1.12 -7.22 -16.07
C TYR A 85 -2.00 -7.31 -14.84
N SER A 86 -1.45 -6.92 -13.69
CA SER A 86 -2.06 -7.18 -12.39
C SER A 86 -3.37 -6.44 -12.12
N SER A 87 -4.11 -6.91 -11.11
CA SER A 87 -5.22 -6.20 -10.49
C SER A 87 -4.74 -5.07 -9.54
N ILE A 88 -5.67 -4.18 -9.21
CA ILE A 88 -5.45 -3.02 -8.33
C ILE A 88 -5.11 -3.49 -6.91
N GLY A 89 -4.11 -2.85 -6.29
CA GLY A 89 -3.67 -3.12 -4.93
C GLY A 89 -2.26 -2.59 -4.68
N GLY A 90 -2.06 -1.88 -3.56
CA GLY A 90 -0.73 -1.41 -3.17
C GLY A 90 0.21 -2.52 -2.70
N GLU A 91 -0.33 -3.71 -2.38
CA GLU A 91 0.47 -4.90 -2.08
C GLU A 91 1.05 -5.57 -3.33
N THR A 92 0.47 -5.26 -4.49
CA THR A 92 0.74 -5.96 -5.76
C THR A 92 2.22 -6.07 -6.09
N PRO A 93 3.07 -5.03 -5.98
CA PRO A 93 4.50 -5.18 -6.28
C PRO A 93 5.19 -6.27 -5.46
N GLN A 94 4.94 -6.33 -4.14
CA GLN A 94 5.51 -7.37 -3.28
C GLN A 94 4.91 -8.74 -3.59
N ARG A 95 3.59 -8.82 -3.84
CA ARG A 95 2.92 -10.07 -4.25
C ARG A 95 3.56 -10.64 -5.53
N LEU A 96 3.77 -9.80 -6.55
CA LEU A 96 4.41 -10.20 -7.80
C LEU A 96 5.85 -10.67 -7.57
N VAL A 97 6.61 -10.01 -6.69
CA VAL A 97 7.94 -10.50 -6.29
C VAL A 97 7.85 -11.89 -5.63
N ASN A 98 6.90 -12.11 -4.72
CA ASN A 98 6.70 -13.38 -4.04
C ASN A 98 6.34 -14.51 -5.01
N GLU A 99 5.42 -14.26 -5.94
CA GLU A 99 4.97 -15.21 -6.97
C GLU A 99 6.06 -15.49 -8.01
N THR A 100 6.80 -14.46 -8.44
CA THR A 100 7.92 -14.57 -9.37
C THR A 100 9.06 -15.37 -8.78
N ALA A 101 9.40 -15.13 -7.51
CA ALA A 101 10.39 -15.91 -6.78
C ALA A 101 10.05 -17.41 -6.78
N GLN A 102 8.78 -17.75 -6.52
CA GLN A 102 8.31 -19.13 -6.61
C GLN A 102 8.45 -19.71 -8.01
N ALA A 103 8.06 -18.96 -9.04
CA ALA A 103 8.18 -19.40 -10.43
C ALA A 103 9.63 -19.63 -10.86
N ILE A 104 10.57 -18.80 -10.38
CA ILE A 104 12.01 -18.97 -10.62
C ILE A 104 12.54 -20.25 -9.98
N VAL A 105 12.23 -20.49 -8.70
CA VAL A 105 12.68 -21.70 -7.99
C VAL A 105 12.09 -22.97 -8.63
N GLU A 106 10.87 -22.90 -9.14
CA GLU A 106 10.20 -23.99 -9.85
C GLU A 106 10.65 -24.15 -11.32
N GLY A 107 11.52 -23.27 -11.83
CA GLY A 107 12.01 -23.31 -13.21
C GLY A 107 10.98 -22.91 -14.28
N ARG A 108 9.89 -22.24 -13.88
CA ARG A 108 8.86 -21.73 -14.79
C ARG A 108 9.22 -20.39 -15.42
N ILE A 109 10.09 -19.62 -14.77
CA ILE A 109 10.58 -18.30 -15.21
C ILE A 109 12.09 -18.28 -14.99
N GLY A 110 12.85 -17.89 -16.00
CA GLY A 110 14.30 -17.69 -15.88
C GLY A 110 14.65 -16.26 -15.49
N ILE A 111 14.10 -15.27 -16.20
CA ILE A 111 14.40 -13.84 -16.02
C ILE A 111 13.11 -13.04 -16.14
N ALA A 112 12.73 -12.39 -15.04
CA ALA A 112 11.53 -11.56 -14.99
C ALA A 112 11.86 -10.08 -14.90
N LEU A 113 11.10 -9.26 -15.65
CA LEU A 113 10.96 -7.83 -15.43
C LEU A 113 9.61 -7.56 -14.76
N LEU A 114 9.65 -6.89 -13.61
CA LEU A 114 8.48 -6.33 -12.95
C LEU A 114 8.56 -4.81 -13.10
N ALA A 115 7.51 -4.17 -13.60
CA ALA A 115 7.50 -2.72 -13.83
C ALA A 115 6.15 -2.09 -13.48
N GLY A 116 6.18 -0.81 -13.14
CA GLY A 116 4.98 -0.04 -12.87
C GLY A 116 5.27 1.45 -12.95
N ALA A 117 4.25 2.22 -13.32
CA ALA A 117 4.32 3.66 -13.44
C ALA A 117 2.96 4.27 -13.09
N GLU A 118 2.97 5.48 -12.54
CA GLU A 118 1.79 6.33 -12.44
C GLU A 118 2.13 7.69 -13.05
N ALA A 119 1.18 8.31 -13.74
CA ALA A 119 1.36 9.62 -14.39
C ALA A 119 0.17 10.56 -14.15
N LEU A 120 -0.32 10.59 -12.90
CA LEU A 120 -1.51 11.35 -12.53
C LEU A 120 -1.26 12.86 -12.46
N GLU A 121 -0.03 13.30 -12.18
CA GLU A 121 0.31 14.73 -12.25
C GLU A 121 0.25 15.22 -13.70
N SER A 122 0.78 14.46 -14.66
CA SER A 122 0.64 14.76 -16.10
C SER A 122 -0.82 14.86 -16.52
N ARG A 123 -1.68 13.92 -16.09
CA ARG A 123 -3.13 13.96 -16.35
C ARG A 123 -3.80 15.19 -15.75
N ARG A 124 -3.42 15.56 -14.53
CA ARG A 124 -3.93 16.76 -13.83
C ARG A 124 -3.49 18.04 -14.54
N LEU A 125 -2.23 18.13 -14.97
CA LEU A 125 -1.68 19.25 -15.71
C LEU A 125 -2.41 19.46 -17.05
N ALA A 126 -2.60 18.38 -17.82
CA ALA A 126 -3.34 18.44 -19.09
C ALA A 126 -4.78 18.94 -18.89
N ARG A 127 -5.48 18.43 -17.87
CA ARG A 127 -6.83 18.89 -17.52
C ARG A 127 -6.85 20.38 -17.15
N LYS A 128 -5.89 20.83 -16.35
CA LYS A 128 -5.77 22.24 -15.93
C LYS A 128 -5.56 23.18 -17.12
N LEU A 129 -4.78 22.75 -18.12
CA LEU A 129 -4.45 23.55 -19.30
C LEU A 129 -5.45 23.38 -20.46
N GLY A 130 -6.41 22.46 -20.36
CA GLY A 130 -7.30 22.13 -21.48
C GLY A 130 -6.56 21.54 -22.69
N ALA A 131 -5.41 20.91 -22.46
CA ALA A 131 -4.54 20.38 -23.50
C ALA A 131 -4.68 18.86 -23.64
N GLN A 132 -4.34 18.34 -24.81
CA GLN A 132 -4.20 16.90 -25.03
C GLN A 132 -2.78 16.46 -24.66
N LEU A 133 -2.67 15.28 -24.06
CA LEU A 133 -1.38 14.64 -23.84
C LEU A 133 -0.90 14.02 -25.16
N PRO A 134 0.38 14.16 -25.54
CA PRO A 134 0.93 13.57 -26.75
C PRO A 134 1.22 12.07 -26.58
N TRP A 135 0.35 11.36 -25.86
CA TRP A 135 0.48 9.94 -25.55
C TRP A 135 -0.22 9.09 -26.60
N SER A 136 0.16 7.82 -26.68
CA SER A 136 -0.53 6.82 -27.48
C SER A 136 -2.02 6.72 -27.11
N GLN A 137 -2.84 6.22 -28.04
CA GLN A 137 -4.29 6.11 -27.83
C GLN A 137 -4.64 5.25 -26.62
N ARG A 138 -5.60 5.72 -25.81
CA ARG A 138 -6.13 4.95 -24.69
C ARG A 138 -7.00 3.80 -25.18
N GLU A 139 -6.78 2.61 -24.64
CA GLU A 139 -7.55 1.41 -24.95
C GLU A 139 -8.04 0.68 -23.69
N THR A 140 -9.02 -0.21 -23.84
CA THR A 140 -9.49 -1.08 -22.76
C THR A 140 -8.55 -2.28 -22.64
N PRO A 141 -8.04 -2.61 -21.44
CA PRO A 141 -7.25 -3.80 -21.24
C PRO A 141 -7.98 -5.06 -21.67
N GLN A 142 -7.31 -5.93 -22.42
CA GLN A 142 -7.87 -7.21 -22.86
C GLN A 142 -7.99 -8.21 -21.71
N HIS A 143 -7.07 -8.13 -20.75
CA HIS A 143 -7.03 -9.00 -19.58
C HIS A 143 -6.44 -8.25 -18.38
N ILE A 144 -6.92 -8.60 -17.17
CA ILE A 144 -6.37 -8.14 -15.90
C ILE A 144 -6.29 -9.35 -14.97
N ASP A 145 -5.07 -9.69 -14.56
CA ASP A 145 -4.73 -10.83 -13.72
C ASP A 145 -4.99 -10.57 -12.23
N GLY A 146 -5.54 -11.57 -11.53
CA GLY A 146 -5.78 -11.53 -10.08
C GLY A 146 -7.22 -11.18 -9.71
N ASP A 147 -7.43 -10.88 -8.42
CA ASP A 147 -8.75 -10.57 -7.88
C ASP A 147 -9.15 -9.11 -8.18
N ASN A 148 -10.20 -8.96 -8.99
CA ASN A 148 -10.73 -7.68 -9.46
C ASN A 148 -12.05 -7.28 -8.78
N ARG A 149 -12.41 -7.92 -7.65
CA ARG A 149 -13.59 -7.52 -6.87
C ARG A 149 -13.46 -6.06 -6.38
N SER A 150 -14.61 -5.39 -6.27
CA SER A 150 -14.69 -4.06 -5.64
C SER A 150 -14.20 -4.12 -4.20
N GLY A 151 -13.46 -3.12 -3.74
CA GLY A 151 -13.00 -3.02 -2.35
C GLY A 151 -14.09 -2.69 -1.33
N PHE A 152 -15.32 -2.42 -1.78
CA PHE A 152 -16.49 -2.18 -0.93
C PHE A 152 -17.74 -2.85 -1.49
N ASN A 153 -18.70 -3.13 -0.61
CA ASN A 153 -20.03 -3.63 -0.96
C ASN A 153 -21.08 -2.50 -1.06
N GLU A 154 -22.33 -2.85 -1.41
CA GLU A 154 -23.40 -1.87 -1.61
C GLU A 154 -23.76 -1.09 -0.32
N VAL A 155 -23.77 -1.74 0.85
CA VAL A 155 -24.12 -1.08 2.11
C VAL A 155 -23.03 -0.09 2.55
N GLU A 156 -21.76 -0.44 2.37
CA GLU A 156 -20.63 0.46 2.61
C GLU A 156 -20.70 1.66 1.66
N ALA A 157 -20.98 1.43 0.37
CA ALA A 157 -21.15 2.49 -0.60
C ALA A 157 -22.29 3.44 -0.25
N ARG A 158 -23.42 2.88 0.20
CA ARG A 158 -24.63 3.63 0.56
C ARG A 158 -24.39 4.64 1.68
N HIS A 159 -23.48 4.35 2.60
CA HIS A 159 -23.09 5.22 3.71
C HIS A 159 -21.82 6.03 3.44
N GLY A 160 -21.25 5.93 2.23
CA GLY A 160 -20.13 6.73 1.78
C GLY A 160 -18.74 6.15 2.02
N ALA A 161 -18.61 4.89 2.43
CA ALA A 161 -17.35 4.20 2.66
C ALA A 161 -16.73 3.66 1.35
N THR A 162 -16.49 4.53 0.37
CA THR A 162 -16.08 4.15 -1.00
C THR A 162 -14.64 4.53 -1.37
N MET A 163 -13.97 5.35 -0.57
CA MET A 163 -12.64 5.86 -0.86
C MET A 163 -11.71 5.68 0.34
N PRO A 164 -10.39 5.49 0.13
CA PRO A 164 -9.44 5.35 1.23
C PRO A 164 -9.49 6.51 2.23
N THR A 165 -9.59 7.75 1.73
CA THR A 165 -9.70 8.96 2.57
C THR A 165 -10.97 9.02 3.43
N ARG A 166 -11.97 8.19 3.13
CA ARG A 166 -13.23 8.08 3.88
C ARG A 166 -13.26 6.85 4.80
N VAL A 167 -12.38 5.87 4.59
CA VAL A 167 -12.36 4.60 5.33
C VAL A 167 -11.19 4.51 6.32
N TYR A 168 -9.97 4.87 5.93
CA TYR A 168 -8.83 4.82 6.84
C TYR A 168 -8.95 5.66 8.12
N PRO A 169 -9.67 6.80 8.13
CA PRO A 169 -9.96 7.50 9.37
C PRO A 169 -10.82 6.70 10.37
N LEU A 170 -11.68 5.77 9.90
CA LEU A 170 -12.43 4.86 10.77
C LEU A 170 -11.47 3.93 11.52
N PHE A 171 -10.46 3.39 10.84
CA PHE A 171 -9.43 2.59 11.53
C PHE A 171 -8.65 3.44 12.54
N GLU A 172 -8.33 4.69 12.18
CA GLU A 172 -7.56 5.56 13.07
C GLU A 172 -8.29 5.92 14.37
N ASN A 173 -9.57 6.26 14.29
CA ASN A 173 -10.36 6.52 15.49
C ASN A 173 -10.56 5.27 16.34
N ALA A 174 -10.66 4.09 15.72
CA ALA A 174 -10.71 2.82 16.45
C ALA A 174 -9.37 2.52 17.16
N ILE A 175 -8.24 2.76 16.50
CA ILE A 175 -6.90 2.63 17.10
C ILE A 175 -6.76 3.57 18.30
N ARG A 176 -7.12 4.84 18.13
CA ARG A 176 -7.10 5.84 19.20
C ARG A 176 -7.89 5.38 20.42
N ALA A 177 -9.14 4.97 20.21
CA ALA A 177 -10.03 4.54 21.28
C ALA A 177 -9.54 3.26 21.95
N ASN A 178 -9.04 2.29 21.18
CA ASN A 178 -8.46 1.05 21.73
C ASN A 178 -7.22 1.30 22.59
N LEU A 179 -6.41 2.32 22.25
CA LEU A 179 -5.25 2.75 23.03
C LEU A 179 -5.63 3.64 24.23
N GLY A 180 -6.89 4.04 24.37
CA GLY A 180 -7.37 4.93 25.44
C GLY A 180 -6.77 6.34 25.36
N LEU A 181 -6.41 6.80 24.17
CA LEU A 181 -5.77 8.11 23.98
C LEU A 181 -6.80 9.21 23.75
N SER A 182 -6.53 10.39 24.32
CA SER A 182 -7.22 11.61 23.89
C SER A 182 -6.93 11.94 22.43
N ILE A 183 -7.80 12.74 21.82
CA ILE A 183 -7.59 13.23 20.44
C ILE A 183 -6.26 13.99 20.33
N GLU A 184 -5.94 14.84 21.30
CA GLU A 184 -4.71 15.65 21.31
C GLU A 184 -3.45 14.78 21.42
N GLU A 185 -3.42 13.83 22.36
CA GLU A 185 -2.28 12.92 22.53
C GLU A 185 -2.05 12.08 21.27
N HIS A 186 -3.13 11.63 20.64
CA HIS A 186 -3.05 10.85 19.42
C HIS A 186 -2.54 11.68 18.24
N GLN A 187 -3.08 12.89 18.04
CA GLN A 187 -2.62 13.82 17.01
C GLN A 187 -1.11 14.09 17.12
N ARG A 188 -0.59 14.32 18.33
CA ARG A 188 0.85 14.49 18.56
C ARG A 188 1.65 13.27 18.06
N ARG A 189 1.21 12.05 18.37
CA ARG A 189 1.86 10.82 17.90
C ARG A 189 1.82 10.68 16.38
N LEU A 190 0.70 11.03 15.75
CA LEU A 190 0.59 11.01 14.29
C LEU A 190 1.53 12.04 13.63
N GLY A 191 1.67 13.22 14.23
CA GLY A 191 2.63 14.24 13.80
C GLY A 191 4.08 13.75 13.90
N GLU A 192 4.45 13.15 15.03
CA GLU A 192 5.79 12.57 15.24
C GLU A 192 6.09 11.46 14.23
N LEU A 193 5.13 10.56 14.00
CA LEU A 193 5.24 9.50 13.00
C LEU A 193 5.45 10.09 11.61
N GLY A 194 4.59 11.02 11.19
CA GLY A 194 4.68 11.65 9.89
C GLY A 194 6.00 12.42 9.69
N SER A 195 6.48 13.12 10.71
CA SER A 195 7.72 13.91 10.65
C SER A 195 8.94 13.02 10.38
N ARG A 196 9.00 11.86 11.03
CA ARG A 196 10.06 10.86 10.80
C ARG A 196 10.04 10.33 9.36
N PHE A 197 8.87 10.13 8.78
CA PHE A 197 8.72 9.69 7.40
C PHE A 197 9.12 10.80 6.40
N ALA A 198 8.67 12.04 6.65
CA ALA A 198 9.04 13.20 5.84
C ALA A 198 10.56 13.45 5.86
N ALA A 199 11.23 13.25 6.99
CA ALA A 199 12.69 13.35 7.09
C ALA A 199 13.41 12.32 6.20
N VAL A 200 12.91 11.08 6.12
CA VAL A 200 13.45 10.07 5.19
C VAL A 200 13.17 10.48 3.73
N ALA A 201 11.97 10.96 3.43
CA ALA A 201 11.60 11.43 2.09
C ALA A 201 12.48 12.60 1.62
N ALA A 202 12.82 13.54 2.50
CA ALA A 202 13.68 14.68 2.18
C ALA A 202 15.08 14.27 1.69
N GLY A 203 15.59 13.14 2.17
CA GLY A 203 16.85 12.55 1.71
C GLY A 203 16.74 11.60 0.52
N ASN A 204 15.52 11.30 0.05
CA ASN A 204 15.30 10.37 -1.06
C ASN A 204 15.28 11.12 -2.41
N PRO A 205 16.21 10.83 -3.34
CA PRO A 205 16.26 11.52 -4.64
C PRO A 205 15.05 11.24 -5.55
N TYR A 206 14.25 10.22 -5.22
CA TYR A 206 13.02 9.86 -5.93
C TYR A 206 11.76 10.31 -5.19
N ALA A 207 11.87 11.04 -4.07
CA ALA A 207 10.71 11.56 -3.38
C ALA A 207 10.03 12.64 -4.20
N TRP A 208 8.70 12.56 -4.29
CA TRP A 208 7.90 13.59 -4.94
C TRP A 208 7.87 14.91 -4.14
N PHE A 209 7.86 14.82 -2.81
CA PHE A 209 7.97 15.97 -1.90
C PHE A 209 9.21 15.80 -1.01
N PRO A 210 10.41 16.20 -1.49
CA PRO A 210 11.65 16.09 -0.72
C PRO A 210 11.77 17.26 0.28
N VAL A 211 10.81 17.35 1.21
CA VAL A 211 10.72 18.42 2.21
C VAL A 211 10.46 17.81 3.57
N GLU A 212 11.23 18.25 4.57
CA GLU A 212 10.98 17.89 5.96
C GLU A 212 9.75 18.63 6.48
N HIS A 213 9.00 17.96 7.37
CA HIS A 213 7.91 18.59 8.09
C HIS A 213 8.05 18.30 9.59
N SER A 214 7.84 19.33 10.40
CA SER A 214 7.70 19.18 11.84
C SER A 214 6.37 18.46 12.19
N PRO A 215 6.29 17.82 13.38
CA PRO A 215 5.04 17.23 13.85
C PRO A 215 3.86 18.22 13.87
N GLU A 216 4.13 19.47 14.23
CA GLU A 216 3.14 20.55 14.30
C GLU A 216 2.65 20.95 12.89
N GLU A 217 3.54 21.00 11.90
CA GLU A 217 3.16 21.30 10.51
C GLU A 217 2.24 20.24 9.92
N ILE A 218 2.48 18.96 10.24
CA ILE A 218 1.70 17.83 9.74
C ILE A 218 0.28 17.83 10.31
N THR A 219 0.15 18.11 11.61
CA THR A 219 -1.11 18.03 12.36
C THR A 219 -1.96 19.29 12.25
N SER A 220 -1.34 20.46 12.08
CA SER A 220 -2.06 21.73 12.07
C SER A 220 -2.93 21.88 10.82
N VAL A 221 -4.23 22.06 11.04
CA VAL A 221 -5.20 22.36 9.98
C VAL A 221 -4.99 23.79 9.47
N ARG A 222 -4.72 23.92 8.18
CA ARG A 222 -4.46 25.20 7.49
C ARG A 222 -5.08 25.18 6.10
N ALA A 223 -5.07 26.30 5.38
CA ALA A 223 -5.59 26.35 4.00
C ALA A 223 -4.85 25.39 3.04
N ASP A 224 -3.53 25.26 3.19
CA ASP A 224 -2.66 24.36 2.42
C ASP A 224 -2.64 22.92 2.98
N ASN A 225 -3.03 22.74 4.24
CA ASN A 225 -3.14 21.48 4.97
C ASN A 225 -4.55 21.28 5.58
N ARG A 226 -5.59 21.40 4.75
CA ARG A 226 -6.98 21.32 5.24
C ARG A 226 -7.31 19.93 5.79
N MET A 227 -8.32 19.85 6.65
CA MET A 227 -8.91 18.57 7.05
C MET A 227 -9.51 17.85 5.83
N VAL A 228 -9.24 16.56 5.67
CA VAL A 228 -9.81 15.73 4.60
C VAL A 228 -10.89 14.82 5.18
N GLY A 229 -10.52 14.04 6.20
CA GLY A 229 -11.43 13.22 6.97
C GLY A 229 -10.83 13.04 8.35
N PHE A 230 -11.56 13.43 9.40
CA PHE A 230 -11.05 13.41 10.77
C PHE A 230 -10.59 11.99 11.14
N PRO A 231 -9.31 11.78 11.53
CA PRO A 231 -8.41 12.80 12.12
C PRO A 231 -7.33 13.36 11.17
N TYR A 232 -7.41 13.14 9.87
CA TYR A 232 -6.33 13.42 8.92
C TYR A 232 -6.47 14.75 8.16
N PRO A 233 -5.63 15.75 8.45
CA PRO A 233 -5.35 16.82 7.51
C PRO A 233 -4.56 16.28 6.30
N LYS A 234 -4.51 17.08 5.22
CA LYS A 234 -3.94 16.68 3.92
C LYS A 234 -2.56 16.02 4.00
N LEU A 235 -1.65 16.50 4.85
CA LEU A 235 -0.28 15.99 5.00
C LEU A 235 -0.21 14.58 5.61
N MET A 236 -1.31 14.07 6.19
CA MET A 236 -1.42 12.68 6.65
C MET A 236 -2.06 11.74 5.62
N ASN A 237 -2.38 12.22 4.42
CA ASN A 237 -2.99 11.42 3.36
C ASN A 237 -1.95 11.13 2.27
N ALA A 238 -1.95 9.91 1.74
CA ALA A 238 -1.20 9.60 0.53
C ALA A 238 -1.54 10.56 -0.62
N ILE A 239 -0.52 10.97 -1.38
CA ILE A 239 -0.70 11.79 -2.57
C ILE A 239 -0.42 10.94 -3.80
N ILE A 240 -1.48 10.66 -4.55
CA ILE A 240 -1.42 9.85 -5.77
C ILE A 240 -1.14 10.66 -7.04
N GLU A 241 -1.27 11.98 -6.96
CA GLU A 241 -1.02 12.89 -8.09
C GLU A 241 0.49 13.05 -8.31
N THR A 242 1.13 11.96 -8.73
CA THR A 242 2.57 11.84 -8.96
C THR A 242 2.83 11.24 -10.33
N ASP A 243 3.98 11.60 -10.91
CA ASP A 243 4.56 10.91 -12.05
C ASP A 243 5.83 10.17 -11.60
N GLN A 244 5.69 8.90 -11.21
CA GLN A 244 6.80 8.06 -10.76
C GLN A 244 6.71 6.66 -11.36
N ALA A 245 7.86 6.04 -11.63
CA ALA A 245 7.93 4.66 -12.07
C ALA A 245 9.09 3.94 -11.40
N ALA A 246 8.97 2.61 -11.28
CA ALA A 246 10.01 1.74 -10.80
C ALA A 246 9.95 0.39 -11.49
N ALA A 247 11.11 -0.26 -11.61
CA ALA A 247 11.23 -1.60 -12.15
C ALA A 247 12.26 -2.44 -11.38
N LEU A 248 12.04 -3.75 -11.37
CA LEU A 248 12.91 -4.76 -10.78
C LEU A 248 13.19 -5.84 -11.82
N ILE A 249 14.44 -6.29 -11.91
CA ILE A 249 14.81 -7.49 -12.66
C ILE A 249 15.11 -8.60 -11.65
N MET A 250 14.38 -9.70 -11.77
CA MET A 250 14.51 -10.88 -10.93
C MET A 250 15.00 -12.08 -11.74
N THR A 251 15.85 -12.89 -11.11
CA THR A 251 16.30 -14.17 -11.67
C THR A 251 16.70 -15.12 -10.55
N GLY A 252 17.12 -16.33 -10.91
CA GLY A 252 17.68 -17.30 -10.00
C GLY A 252 19.20 -17.14 -9.85
N SER A 253 19.76 -17.57 -8.72
CA SER A 253 21.21 -17.48 -8.49
C SER A 253 22.05 -18.22 -9.53
N GLU A 254 21.56 -19.36 -10.04
CA GLU A 254 22.26 -20.12 -11.08
C GLU A 254 22.30 -19.33 -12.40
N THR A 255 21.17 -18.77 -12.81
CA THR A 255 21.10 -17.88 -13.99
C THR A 255 21.94 -16.61 -13.80
N ALA A 256 22.00 -16.05 -12.59
CA ALA A 256 22.84 -14.89 -12.31
C ALA A 256 24.34 -15.22 -12.45
N ASP A 257 24.77 -16.43 -12.07
CA ASP A 257 26.13 -16.92 -12.28
C ASP A 257 26.43 -17.12 -13.77
N GLU A 258 25.52 -17.74 -14.53
CA GLU A 258 25.66 -17.95 -15.98
C GLU A 258 25.79 -16.64 -16.76
N LEU A 259 25.05 -15.61 -16.33
CA LEU A 259 25.06 -14.29 -16.94
C LEU A 259 26.21 -13.39 -16.44
N GLY A 260 27.01 -13.86 -15.48
CA GLY A 260 28.14 -13.12 -14.92
C GLY A 260 27.72 -11.88 -14.12
N ILE A 261 26.53 -11.89 -13.52
CA ILE A 261 26.02 -10.76 -12.73
C ILE A 261 26.86 -10.67 -11.43
N PRO A 262 27.47 -9.51 -11.12
CA PRO A 262 28.33 -9.38 -9.94
C PRO A 262 27.61 -9.69 -8.62
N GLU A 263 28.30 -10.31 -7.66
CA GLU A 263 27.71 -10.68 -6.36
C GLU A 263 27.19 -9.48 -5.56
N ASP A 264 27.87 -8.34 -5.65
CA ASP A 264 27.49 -7.08 -4.99
C ASP A 264 26.22 -6.44 -5.58
N ARG A 265 25.69 -6.99 -6.68
CA ARG A 265 24.39 -6.60 -7.27
C ARG A 265 23.24 -7.48 -6.82
N ARG A 266 23.49 -8.57 -6.09
CA ARG A 266 22.48 -9.59 -5.79
C ARG A 266 21.83 -9.32 -4.44
N VAL A 267 20.50 -9.19 -4.42
CA VAL A 267 19.72 -9.14 -3.18
C VAL A 267 18.66 -10.24 -3.22
N TYR A 268 18.72 -11.14 -2.25
CA TYR A 268 17.88 -12.32 -2.19
C TYR A 268 16.55 -12.00 -1.52
N LEU A 269 15.44 -12.54 -2.05
CA LEU A 269 14.20 -12.64 -1.30
C LEU A 269 14.34 -13.79 -0.31
N ARG A 270 14.62 -13.47 0.96
CA ARG A 270 14.92 -14.45 2.01
C ARG A 270 13.67 -15.16 2.51
N GLY A 271 12.57 -14.42 2.63
CA GLY A 271 11.28 -14.94 3.08
C GLY A 271 10.15 -14.06 2.59
N CYS A 272 8.95 -14.63 2.44
CA CYS A 272 7.79 -13.90 1.99
C CYS A 272 6.49 -14.46 2.56
N GLY A 273 5.46 -13.65 2.61
CA GLY A 273 4.13 -14.06 3.05
C GLY A 273 3.05 -13.19 2.44
N ASP A 274 1.88 -13.78 2.24
CA ASP A 274 0.71 -13.11 1.67
C ASP A 274 -0.52 -13.55 2.47
N ALA A 275 -1.37 -12.60 2.84
CA ALA A 275 -2.62 -12.87 3.53
C ALA A 275 -3.65 -11.79 3.20
N THR A 276 -4.92 -12.19 3.21
CA THR A 276 -6.04 -11.30 3.00
C THR A 276 -6.88 -11.25 4.26
N ASP A 277 -7.13 -10.05 4.69
CA ASP A 277 -7.99 -9.71 5.79
C ASP A 277 -9.44 -9.73 5.25
N LYS A 278 -10.46 -10.02 6.07
CA LYS A 278 -11.87 -10.14 5.59
C LYS A 278 -12.28 -9.03 4.62
N TRP A 279 -12.77 -9.39 3.44
CA TRP A 279 -12.71 -8.50 2.28
C TRP A 279 -13.37 -7.13 2.51
N PHE A 280 -14.57 -7.15 3.08
CA PHE A 280 -15.38 -5.96 3.35
C PHE A 280 -15.17 -5.43 4.78
N VAL A 281 -15.19 -4.10 4.93
CA VAL A 281 -14.97 -3.40 6.21
C VAL A 281 -16.07 -3.79 7.23
N SER A 282 -17.30 -3.96 6.76
CA SER A 282 -18.46 -4.45 7.52
C SER A 282 -18.22 -5.80 8.19
N GLU A 283 -17.37 -6.64 7.61
CA GLU A 283 -17.12 -8.02 8.04
C GLU A 283 -15.89 -8.16 8.93
N ARG A 284 -15.14 -7.08 9.21
CA ARG A 284 -13.87 -7.12 9.96
C ARG A 284 -14.04 -7.69 11.37
N LEU A 285 -12.98 -8.26 11.93
CA LEU A 285 -12.97 -8.66 13.33
C LEU A 285 -13.18 -7.45 14.25
N ASN A 286 -12.33 -6.44 14.07
CA ASN A 286 -12.33 -5.13 14.72
C ASN A 286 -11.75 -4.09 13.75
N TYR A 287 -11.55 -2.86 14.21
CA TYR A 287 -11.06 -1.75 13.39
C TYR A 287 -9.70 -1.20 13.83
N HIS A 288 -9.02 -1.84 14.77
CA HIS A 288 -7.77 -1.34 15.35
C HIS A 288 -6.57 -2.30 15.19
N SER A 289 -6.75 -3.41 14.46
CA SER A 289 -5.71 -4.40 14.21
C SER A 289 -5.95 -5.12 12.87
N SER A 290 -4.91 -5.79 12.37
CA SER A 290 -4.99 -6.62 11.16
C SER A 290 -4.38 -7.99 11.41
N PRO A 291 -5.19 -9.05 11.56
CA PRO A 291 -4.70 -10.42 11.65
C PRO A 291 -3.91 -10.85 10.40
N ALA A 292 -4.28 -10.34 9.23
CA ALA A 292 -3.62 -10.70 7.99
C ALA A 292 -2.23 -10.06 7.83
N ILE A 293 -2.01 -8.82 8.29
CA ILE A 293 -0.64 -8.26 8.36
C ILE A 293 0.23 -9.14 9.25
N ARG A 294 -0.29 -9.57 10.41
CA ARG A 294 0.43 -10.46 11.34
C ARG A 294 0.76 -11.81 10.69
N ALA A 295 -0.18 -12.40 9.96
CA ALA A 295 0.03 -13.65 9.23
C ALA A 295 1.10 -13.50 8.13
N ALA A 296 0.99 -12.47 7.28
CA ALA A 296 1.92 -12.24 6.17
C ALA A 296 3.35 -11.93 6.66
N THR A 297 3.50 -11.04 7.63
CA THR A 297 4.81 -10.68 8.19
C THR A 297 5.42 -11.81 9.01
N GLY A 298 4.62 -12.49 9.85
CA GLY A 298 5.04 -13.66 10.60
C GLY A 298 5.52 -14.80 9.70
N ARG A 299 4.82 -15.04 8.59
CA ARG A 299 5.25 -16.01 7.57
C ARG A 299 6.58 -15.61 6.92
N ALA A 300 6.73 -14.36 6.52
CA ALA A 300 7.95 -13.88 5.89
C ALA A 300 9.18 -13.99 6.82
N LEU A 301 9.05 -13.61 8.09
CA LEU A 301 10.11 -13.74 9.10
C LEU A 301 10.39 -15.22 9.44
N GLY A 302 9.34 -16.01 9.60
CA GLY A 302 9.44 -17.44 9.93
C GLY A 302 10.13 -18.26 8.84
N MET A 303 9.99 -17.90 7.56
CA MET A 303 10.74 -18.54 6.46
C MET A 303 12.26 -18.35 6.59
N VAL A 304 12.71 -17.24 7.17
CA VAL A 304 14.14 -16.96 7.40
C VAL A 304 14.62 -17.51 8.75
N GLY A 305 13.70 -17.74 9.68
CA GLY A 305 14.02 -18.19 11.04
C GLY A 305 14.52 -17.06 11.94
N ILE A 306 14.07 -15.82 11.70
CA ILE A 306 14.48 -14.62 12.46
C ILE A 306 13.28 -13.97 13.15
N GLY A 307 13.55 -13.14 14.16
CA GLY A 307 12.57 -12.24 14.77
C GLY A 307 12.59 -10.85 14.14
N VAL A 308 11.63 -10.00 14.52
CA VAL A 308 11.60 -8.59 14.08
C VAL A 308 12.80 -7.79 14.60
N ASP A 309 13.41 -8.21 15.72
CA ASP A 309 14.59 -7.57 16.29
C ASP A 309 15.85 -7.76 15.43
N ASP A 310 15.87 -8.78 14.57
CA ASP A 310 16.95 -9.03 13.61
C ASP A 310 16.82 -8.17 12.33
N VAL A 311 15.68 -7.48 12.15
CA VAL A 311 15.44 -6.61 10.99
C VAL A 311 16.01 -5.22 11.28
N ALA A 312 16.95 -4.79 10.44
CA ALA A 312 17.61 -3.50 10.58
C ALA A 312 16.87 -2.38 9.83
N ARG A 313 16.15 -2.72 8.75
CA ARG A 313 15.51 -1.76 7.85
C ARG A 313 14.07 -2.13 7.57
N PHE A 314 13.18 -1.15 7.59
CA PHE A 314 11.77 -1.34 7.29
C PHE A 314 11.34 -0.45 6.14
N ASP A 315 10.41 -0.94 5.34
CA ASP A 315 9.45 -0.10 4.64
C ASP A 315 8.03 -0.58 4.96
N LEU A 316 7.43 0.06 5.96
CA LEU A 316 6.04 -0.19 6.32
C LEU A 316 5.10 0.58 5.37
N TYR A 317 4.12 -0.12 4.79
CA TYR A 317 3.16 0.51 3.90
C TYR A 317 2.38 1.61 4.63
N SER A 318 2.32 2.80 4.04
CA SER A 318 2.04 4.03 4.78
C SER A 318 1.07 4.97 4.07
N CYS A 319 0.05 4.42 3.41
CA CYS A 319 -0.96 5.25 2.73
C CYS A 319 -1.68 6.22 3.69
N PHE A 320 -1.85 5.78 4.94
CA PHE A 320 -2.35 6.55 6.07
C PHE A 320 -1.61 6.10 7.34
N PRO A 321 -1.51 6.95 8.38
CA PRO A 321 -0.88 6.59 9.64
C PRO A 321 -1.45 5.31 10.28
N SER A 322 -2.77 5.08 10.22
CA SER A 322 -3.39 3.86 10.74
C SER A 322 -2.86 2.57 10.10
N ALA A 323 -2.45 2.60 8.83
CA ALA A 323 -1.82 1.44 8.17
C ALA A 323 -0.45 1.11 8.81
N VAL A 324 0.35 2.14 9.11
CA VAL A 324 1.64 1.97 9.78
C VAL A 324 1.45 1.45 11.20
N GLN A 325 0.48 1.99 11.94
CA GLN A 325 0.19 1.56 13.31
C GLN A 325 -0.28 0.10 13.38
N MET A 326 -1.14 -0.33 12.44
CA MET A 326 -1.50 -1.76 12.33
C MET A 326 -0.28 -2.63 11.98
N GLY A 327 0.65 -2.12 11.16
CA GLY A 327 1.93 -2.78 10.88
C GLY A 327 2.81 -2.93 12.12
N LEU A 328 2.92 -1.89 12.94
CA LEU A 328 3.66 -1.92 14.19
C LEU A 328 3.06 -2.93 15.18
N ASP A 329 1.73 -2.92 15.38
CA ASP A 329 1.02 -3.88 16.24
C ASP A 329 1.21 -5.33 15.76
N ALA A 330 1.11 -5.57 14.46
CA ALA A 330 1.29 -6.89 13.87
C ALA A 330 2.70 -7.44 14.09
N LEU A 331 3.71 -6.56 14.04
CA LEU A 331 5.12 -6.90 14.28
C LEU A 331 5.51 -6.90 15.77
N GLY A 332 4.65 -6.39 16.66
CA GLY A 332 4.98 -6.18 18.07
C GLY A 332 5.99 -5.04 18.30
N LEU A 333 6.13 -4.13 17.34
CA LEU A 333 7.01 -2.96 17.44
C LEU A 333 6.33 -1.83 18.20
N LYS A 334 7.13 -1.08 18.95
CA LYS A 334 6.65 0.11 19.65
C LYS A 334 6.63 1.32 18.69
N PRO A 335 5.72 2.29 18.89
CA PRO A 335 5.70 3.53 18.10
C PRO A 335 7.01 4.33 18.14
N ASP A 336 7.73 4.25 19.27
CA ASP A 336 9.00 4.94 19.52
C ASP A 336 10.23 4.08 19.15
N ASP A 337 10.07 3.01 18.36
CA ASP A 337 11.20 2.23 17.86
C ASP A 337 12.23 3.17 17.20
N PRO A 338 13.50 3.13 17.62
CA PRO A 338 14.51 4.09 17.14
C PRO A 338 14.90 3.83 15.67
N ARG A 339 14.62 2.64 15.13
CA ARG A 339 14.92 2.30 13.73
C ARG A 339 13.99 3.09 12.80
N PRO A 340 14.46 3.51 11.61
CA PRO A 340 13.58 4.05 10.59
C PRO A 340 12.50 3.02 10.19
N LEU A 341 11.24 3.45 10.20
CA LEU A 341 10.09 2.63 9.80
C LEU A 341 9.85 2.61 8.28
N THR A 342 10.63 3.40 7.54
CA THR A 342 10.65 3.48 6.09
C THR A 342 12.06 3.73 5.59
N VAL A 343 12.38 3.18 4.41
CA VAL A 343 13.59 3.53 3.64
C VAL A 343 13.28 4.51 2.52
N THR A 344 12.01 4.61 2.12
CA THR A 344 11.56 5.44 0.98
C THR A 344 11.01 6.79 1.42
N GLY A 345 10.38 6.88 2.60
CA GLY A 345 9.77 8.10 3.13
C GLY A 345 8.23 8.10 3.14
N GLY A 346 7.58 7.03 2.69
CA GLY A 346 6.13 6.85 2.74
C GLY A 346 5.30 7.64 1.73
N LEU A 347 4.08 7.16 1.48
CA LEU A 347 3.22 7.67 0.41
C LEU A 347 2.83 9.16 0.51
N PRO A 348 2.64 9.78 1.70
CA PRO A 348 2.32 11.21 1.78
C PRO A 348 3.47 12.12 1.32
N TYR A 349 4.73 11.66 1.44
CA TYR A 349 5.91 12.49 1.28
C TYR A 349 6.78 12.06 0.10
N ALA A 350 7.17 10.77 0.05
CA ALA A 350 7.90 10.22 -1.09
C ALA A 350 7.04 10.16 -2.37
N GLY A 351 5.72 10.32 -2.25
CA GLY A 351 4.75 10.14 -3.32
C GLY A 351 4.17 8.73 -3.31
N GLY A 352 2.90 8.60 -3.66
CA GLY A 352 2.19 7.33 -3.71
C GLY A 352 1.73 7.02 -5.13
N PRO A 353 2.58 6.49 -6.03
CA PRO A 353 2.24 6.26 -7.44
C PRO A 353 1.23 5.11 -7.62
N GLY A 354 -0.01 5.36 -7.18
CA GLY A 354 -1.12 4.42 -7.15
C GLY A 354 -0.72 3.10 -6.47
N ASN A 355 -0.81 2.03 -7.24
CA ASN A 355 -0.51 0.67 -6.80
C ASN A 355 1.00 0.37 -6.72
N ASN A 356 1.86 1.28 -7.20
CA ASN A 356 3.27 0.99 -7.46
C ASN A 356 4.24 1.44 -6.37
N TYR A 357 3.77 2.06 -5.28
CA TYR A 357 4.65 2.55 -4.20
C TYR A 357 5.63 1.48 -3.71
N VAL A 358 5.17 0.25 -3.49
CA VAL A 358 5.99 -0.82 -2.91
C VAL A 358 7.14 -1.23 -3.83
N MET A 359 7.04 -1.03 -5.15
CA MET A 359 8.17 -1.29 -6.03
C MET A 359 9.32 -0.30 -5.78
N HIS A 360 9.01 0.96 -5.46
CA HIS A 360 10.00 1.95 -5.01
C HIS A 360 10.60 1.57 -3.66
N SER A 361 9.79 1.05 -2.73
CA SER A 361 10.27 0.50 -1.45
C SER A 361 11.27 -0.62 -1.65
N ILE A 362 10.97 -1.59 -2.53
CA ILE A 362 11.85 -2.72 -2.82
C ILE A 362 13.12 -2.25 -3.53
N ALA A 363 13.01 -1.37 -4.54
CA ALA A 363 14.17 -0.82 -5.24
C ALA A 363 15.12 -0.06 -4.28
N THR A 364 14.57 0.73 -3.36
CA THR A 364 15.35 1.44 -2.34
C THR A 364 15.96 0.45 -1.34
N MET A 365 15.20 -0.55 -0.90
CA MET A 365 15.69 -1.60 0.01
C MET A 365 16.86 -2.38 -0.58
N VAL A 366 16.80 -2.72 -1.88
CA VAL A 366 17.90 -3.37 -2.61
C VAL A 366 19.18 -2.54 -2.53
N GLN A 367 19.11 -1.23 -2.78
CA GLN A 367 20.27 -0.34 -2.67
C GLN A 367 20.85 -0.34 -1.26
N ARG A 368 20.00 -0.18 -0.23
CA ARG A 368 20.44 -0.16 1.17
C ARG A 368 21.09 -1.47 1.62
N LEU A 369 20.60 -2.61 1.16
CA LEU A 369 21.14 -3.91 1.55
C LEU A 369 22.44 -4.25 0.82
N ARG A 370 22.68 -3.69 -0.37
CA ARG A 370 24.00 -3.79 -1.02
C ARG A 370 25.06 -2.97 -0.27
N GLU A 371 24.67 -1.82 0.29
CA GLU A 371 25.55 -1.00 1.15
C GLU A 371 25.80 -1.64 2.52
N ALA A 372 24.87 -2.46 3.01
CA ALA A 372 24.96 -3.16 4.28
C ALA A 372 24.64 -4.67 4.15
N PRO A 373 25.54 -5.49 3.54
CA PRO A 373 25.23 -6.86 3.17
C PRO A 373 24.89 -7.82 4.32
N GLY A 374 25.23 -7.44 5.55
CA GLY A 374 24.95 -8.21 6.76
C GLY A 374 23.55 -8.01 7.34
N GLU A 375 22.78 -7.06 6.84
CA GLU A 375 21.48 -6.67 7.39
C GLU A 375 20.30 -7.36 6.69
N TYR A 376 19.16 -7.38 7.39
CA TYR A 376 17.86 -7.74 6.83
C TYR A 376 16.97 -6.52 6.67
N GLY A 377 16.25 -6.49 5.56
CA GLY A 377 15.20 -5.51 5.27
C GLY A 377 13.83 -6.16 5.22
N LEU A 378 12.81 -5.55 5.81
CA LEU A 378 11.41 -5.96 5.69
C LEU A 378 10.63 -4.90 4.90
N VAL A 379 10.00 -5.31 3.81
CA VAL A 379 9.05 -4.49 3.06
C VAL A 379 7.66 -5.08 3.22
N THR A 380 6.67 -4.21 3.46
CA THR A 380 5.25 -4.58 3.50
C THR A 380 4.48 -3.82 2.44
N GLY A 381 3.50 -4.49 1.86
CA GLY A 381 2.57 -3.92 0.91
C GLY A 381 1.14 -4.17 1.36
N LEU A 382 0.26 -3.21 1.06
CA LEU A 382 -1.13 -3.24 1.50
C LEU A 382 -2.05 -2.73 0.39
N GLY A 383 -3.14 -3.45 0.14
CA GLY A 383 -4.19 -3.12 -0.84
C GLY A 383 -5.54 -2.78 -0.23
N TRP A 384 -6.29 -1.91 -0.92
CA TRP A 384 -7.64 -1.47 -0.57
C TRP A 384 -7.73 -0.86 0.84
N PHE A 385 -8.65 -1.35 1.68
CA PHE A 385 -8.94 -0.83 3.02
C PHE A 385 -8.36 -1.79 4.06
N ALA A 386 -7.02 -1.86 4.09
CA ALA A 386 -6.26 -2.86 4.84
C ALA A 386 -6.72 -4.30 4.52
N THR A 387 -7.00 -4.58 3.25
CA THR A 387 -7.62 -5.84 2.82
C THR A 387 -6.58 -6.88 2.40
N LYS A 388 -5.70 -6.54 1.47
CA LYS A 388 -4.70 -7.48 0.93
C LYS A 388 -3.33 -7.11 1.46
N HIS A 389 -2.53 -8.09 1.87
CA HIS A 389 -1.23 -7.84 2.48
C HIS A 389 -0.18 -8.78 1.90
N SER A 390 0.98 -8.22 1.60
CA SER A 390 2.16 -8.96 1.14
C SER A 390 3.39 -8.46 1.87
N ALA A 391 4.27 -9.36 2.28
CA ALA A 391 5.51 -9.04 2.97
C ALA A 391 6.70 -9.76 2.33
N GLY A 392 7.86 -9.11 2.34
CA GLY A 392 9.13 -9.66 1.87
C GLY A 392 10.27 -9.30 2.81
N VAL A 393 11.05 -10.32 3.21
CA VAL A 393 12.32 -10.15 3.91
C VAL A 393 13.44 -10.29 2.88
N TYR A 394 14.35 -9.32 2.86
CA TYR A 394 15.43 -9.20 1.89
C TYR A 394 16.79 -9.21 2.58
N GLY A 395 17.81 -9.72 1.91
CA GLY A 395 19.21 -9.67 2.37
C GLY A 395 20.19 -9.91 1.23
N ALA A 396 21.39 -9.33 1.30
CA ALA A 396 22.41 -9.50 0.25
C ALA A 396 23.28 -10.75 0.44
N LYS A 397 23.32 -11.32 1.66
CA LYS A 397 23.96 -12.62 1.88
C LYS A 397 23.15 -13.75 1.25
N PRO A 398 23.81 -14.67 0.50
CA PRO A 398 23.17 -15.88 0.02
C PRO A 398 22.50 -16.64 1.18
N PRO A 399 21.27 -17.14 1.00
CA PRO A 399 20.62 -17.96 2.01
C PRO A 399 21.30 -19.32 2.17
N GLU A 400 21.12 -19.92 3.34
CA GLU A 400 21.41 -21.32 3.58
C GLU A 400 20.12 -22.16 3.43
N GLY A 401 20.22 -23.37 2.91
CA GLY A 401 19.10 -24.31 2.84
C GLY A 401 18.34 -24.30 1.52
N VAL A 402 17.00 -24.42 1.58
CA VAL A 402 16.15 -24.46 0.39
C VAL A 402 15.14 -23.34 0.49
N TRP A 403 15.04 -22.54 -0.57
CA TRP A 403 13.97 -21.56 -0.65
C TRP A 403 12.68 -22.24 -1.10
N LYS A 404 11.60 -22.08 -0.31
CA LYS A 404 10.29 -22.58 -0.67
C LYS A 404 9.20 -21.70 -0.08
N ARG A 405 8.42 -21.06 -0.95
CA ARG A 405 7.23 -20.29 -0.56
C ARG A 405 6.19 -21.20 0.09
N THR A 406 5.67 -20.78 1.25
CA THR A 406 4.48 -21.42 1.82
C THR A 406 3.25 -20.97 1.01
N PRO A 407 2.37 -21.90 0.59
CA PRO A 407 1.13 -21.52 -0.09
C PRO A 407 0.29 -20.57 0.79
N PRO A 408 -0.17 -19.41 0.29
CA PRO A 408 -0.93 -18.44 1.10
C PRO A 408 -2.18 -19.04 1.77
N ALA A 409 -2.79 -20.06 1.15
CA ALA A 409 -3.95 -20.76 1.70
C ALA A 409 -3.72 -21.40 3.09
N VAL A 410 -2.47 -21.68 3.45
CA VAL A 410 -2.12 -22.21 4.78
C VAL A 410 -2.40 -21.17 5.85
N ASP A 411 -1.87 -19.96 5.68
CA ASP A 411 -2.01 -18.86 6.63
C ASP A 411 -3.42 -18.23 6.55
N GLN A 412 -3.99 -18.18 5.33
CA GLN A 412 -5.34 -17.65 5.10
C GLN A 412 -6.42 -18.38 5.91
N LYS A 413 -6.29 -19.71 6.07
CA LYS A 413 -7.25 -20.51 6.83
C LYS A 413 -7.39 -20.05 8.28
N GLU A 414 -6.29 -19.59 8.90
CA GLU A 414 -6.30 -19.10 10.27
C GLU A 414 -7.02 -17.75 10.38
N VAL A 415 -6.82 -16.85 9.41
CA VAL A 415 -7.49 -15.55 9.34
C VAL A 415 -8.99 -15.74 9.10
N ASP A 416 -9.38 -16.63 8.16
CA ASP A 416 -10.78 -16.88 7.80
C ASP A 416 -11.58 -17.51 8.96
N ALA A 417 -10.90 -18.29 9.82
CA ALA A 417 -11.53 -18.94 10.97
C ALA A 417 -11.85 -17.98 12.13
N MET A 418 -11.32 -16.76 12.12
CA MET A 418 -11.58 -15.78 13.19
C MET A 418 -13.03 -15.29 13.11
N GLU A 419 -13.78 -15.40 14.22
CA GLU A 419 -15.18 -14.98 14.27
C GLU A 419 -15.28 -13.45 14.23
N SER A 420 -16.05 -12.92 13.27
CA SER A 420 -16.41 -11.51 13.28
C SER A 420 -17.78 -11.32 13.89
N PRO A 421 -18.04 -10.13 14.45
CA PRO A 421 -19.38 -9.83 14.84
C PRO A 421 -20.37 -9.85 13.65
N PRO A 422 -21.63 -10.27 13.86
CA PRO A 422 -22.61 -10.33 12.79
C PRO A 422 -22.94 -8.92 12.30
N PHE A 423 -23.23 -8.81 11.00
CA PHE A 423 -23.60 -7.54 10.36
C PHE A 423 -25.11 -7.45 10.17
N VAL A 424 -25.66 -6.25 10.40
CA VAL A 424 -27.08 -5.91 10.26
C VAL A 424 -27.18 -4.76 9.27
N GLU A 425 -27.74 -5.04 8.08
CA GLU A 425 -27.86 -4.05 7.01
C GLU A 425 -28.85 -2.94 7.36
N GLN A 426 -30.02 -3.31 7.90
CA GLN A 426 -31.06 -2.38 8.37
C GLN A 426 -31.14 -2.48 9.88
N ALA A 427 -30.55 -1.50 10.57
CA ALA A 427 -30.40 -1.52 12.01
C ALA A 427 -31.41 -0.58 12.67
N GLU A 428 -32.06 -1.07 13.73
CA GLU A 428 -32.99 -0.29 14.54
C GLU A 428 -32.79 -0.59 16.03
N GLY A 429 -32.76 0.46 16.86
CA GLY A 429 -32.75 0.34 18.31
C GLY A 429 -31.58 1.04 18.99
N GLU A 430 -31.45 0.79 20.28
CA GLU A 430 -30.36 1.33 21.11
C GLU A 430 -29.01 0.73 20.68
N SER A 431 -28.01 1.59 20.61
CA SER A 431 -26.72 1.24 20.04
C SER A 431 -25.59 2.12 20.57
N ARG A 432 -24.37 1.72 20.26
CA ARG A 432 -23.15 2.45 20.59
C ARG A 432 -22.21 2.52 19.39
N ILE A 433 -21.41 3.58 19.33
CA ILE A 433 -20.39 3.76 18.28
C ILE A 433 -19.21 2.81 18.56
N GLU A 434 -18.78 2.06 17.55
CA GLU A 434 -17.55 1.26 17.55
C GLU A 434 -16.39 2.06 16.94
N THR A 435 -16.66 2.80 15.87
CA THR A 435 -15.76 3.81 15.32
C THR A 435 -16.52 4.83 14.45
N TYR A 436 -15.89 5.96 14.16
CA TYR A 436 -16.49 7.02 13.35
C TYR A 436 -15.44 7.82 12.57
N THR A 437 -15.90 8.61 11.61
CA THR A 437 -15.14 9.67 10.93
C THR A 437 -16.07 10.78 10.50
N VAL A 438 -15.51 11.98 10.33
CA VAL A 438 -16.19 13.14 9.74
C VAL A 438 -15.42 13.56 8.50
N ILE A 439 -16.09 13.58 7.36
CA ILE A 439 -15.54 13.95 6.06
C ILE A 439 -15.75 15.44 5.82
N PHE A 440 -14.72 16.11 5.31
CA PHE A 440 -14.72 17.55 5.06
C PHE A 440 -14.63 17.85 3.56
N ASN A 441 -15.32 18.90 3.14
CA ASN A 441 -15.21 19.43 1.79
C ASN A 441 -13.92 20.25 1.61
N ARG A 442 -13.73 20.88 0.44
CA ARG A 442 -12.51 21.66 0.16
C ARG A 442 -12.47 23.00 0.88
N GLU A 443 -13.62 23.50 1.27
CA GLU A 443 -13.83 24.74 2.01
C GLU A 443 -13.60 24.56 3.53
N GLY A 444 -13.45 23.31 3.99
CA GLY A 444 -13.20 22.99 5.41
C GLY A 444 -14.47 22.81 6.23
N GLU A 445 -15.63 22.66 5.61
CA GLU A 445 -16.90 22.37 6.28
C GLU A 445 -17.16 20.85 6.34
N PRO A 446 -17.70 20.32 7.46
CA PRO A 446 -18.08 18.92 7.56
C PRO A 446 -19.25 18.63 6.62
N GLU A 447 -19.09 17.59 5.81
CA GLU A 447 -20.05 17.19 4.78
C GLU A 447 -20.85 15.96 5.22
N GLN A 448 -20.19 14.99 5.87
CA GLN A 448 -20.80 13.71 6.23
C GLN A 448 -20.03 13.05 7.37
N ALA A 449 -20.75 12.57 8.39
CA ALA A 449 -20.20 11.61 9.35
C ALA A 449 -20.53 10.18 8.94
N ILE A 450 -19.56 9.28 9.05
CA ILE A 450 -19.74 7.83 8.85
C ILE A 450 -19.50 7.18 10.22
N VAL A 451 -20.47 6.37 10.64
CA VAL A 451 -20.44 5.64 11.91
C VAL A 451 -20.48 4.15 11.62
N ILE A 452 -19.63 3.40 12.30
CA ILE A 452 -19.82 1.96 12.47
C ILE A 452 -20.25 1.75 13.91
N GLY A 453 -21.44 1.18 14.10
CA GLY A 453 -22.07 1.01 15.40
C GLY A 453 -22.38 -0.44 15.74
N ARG A 454 -22.74 -0.67 17.00
CA ARG A 454 -23.12 -1.96 17.57
C ARG A 454 -24.46 -1.82 18.26
N LEU A 455 -25.42 -2.68 17.93
CA LEU A 455 -26.66 -2.79 18.70
C LEU A 455 -26.34 -3.26 20.13
N ASP A 456 -27.08 -2.74 21.11
CA ASP A 456 -26.93 -3.12 22.52
C ASP A 456 -27.67 -4.43 22.85
N GLU A 457 -28.77 -4.71 22.16
CA GLU A 457 -29.56 -5.95 22.32
C GLU A 457 -29.32 -6.96 21.17
N GLY A 458 -29.63 -8.23 21.44
CA GLY A 458 -29.44 -9.34 20.48
C GLY A 458 -27.97 -9.77 20.36
N PRO A 459 -27.55 -10.42 19.24
CA PRO A 459 -26.16 -10.74 18.99
C PRO A 459 -25.38 -9.48 18.59
N SER A 460 -25.42 -8.42 19.43
CA SER A 460 -24.85 -7.09 19.26
C SER A 460 -24.48 -6.81 17.80
N GLY A 461 -25.45 -6.63 16.91
CA GLY A 461 -25.19 -6.58 15.46
C GLY A 461 -24.38 -5.34 15.09
N ARG A 462 -23.40 -5.47 14.20
CA ARG A 462 -22.67 -4.34 13.63
C ARG A 462 -23.47 -3.71 12.49
N PHE A 463 -23.44 -2.38 12.36
CA PHE A 463 -24.06 -1.68 11.25
C PHE A 463 -23.22 -0.49 10.80
N PHE A 464 -23.40 -0.08 9.54
CA PHE A 464 -22.99 1.25 9.07
C PHE A 464 -24.15 2.22 9.21
N ALA A 465 -23.86 3.46 9.58
CA ALA A 465 -24.83 4.55 9.63
C ALA A 465 -24.17 5.89 9.25
N ASN A 466 -24.99 6.89 8.96
CA ASN A 466 -24.60 8.29 8.98
C ASN A 466 -25.26 8.99 10.18
N THR A 467 -24.76 10.14 10.60
CA THR A 467 -25.51 10.99 11.54
C THR A 467 -26.54 11.84 10.80
N PRO A 468 -27.49 12.50 11.49
CA PRO A 468 -28.22 13.62 10.92
C PRO A 468 -27.29 14.63 10.27
N ALA A 469 -27.80 15.35 9.27
CA ALA A 469 -27.09 16.44 8.59
C ALA A 469 -27.01 17.70 9.47
N ASP A 470 -26.38 17.55 10.63
CA ASP A 470 -26.16 18.59 11.62
C ASP A 470 -24.66 18.94 11.67
N ARG A 471 -24.37 20.17 11.28
CA ARG A 471 -23.01 20.71 11.21
C ARG A 471 -22.35 20.73 12.59
N ASP A 472 -23.05 21.17 13.62
CA ASP A 472 -22.47 21.37 14.94
C ASP A 472 -22.21 20.04 15.62
N LEU A 473 -23.08 19.04 15.40
CA LEU A 473 -22.82 17.66 15.79
C LEU A 473 -21.53 17.13 15.15
N MET A 474 -21.37 17.28 13.83
CA MET A 474 -20.18 16.79 13.14
C MET A 474 -18.90 17.51 13.60
N PHE A 475 -18.97 18.78 14.00
CA PHE A 475 -17.84 19.45 14.64
C PHE A 475 -17.55 18.92 16.03
N ALA A 476 -18.57 18.69 16.87
CA ALA A 476 -18.38 18.09 18.19
C ALA A 476 -17.71 16.71 18.08
N MET A 477 -18.04 15.94 17.03
CA MET A 477 -17.40 14.66 16.73
C MET A 477 -15.89 14.75 16.49
N THR A 478 -15.34 15.91 16.11
CA THR A 478 -13.89 16.08 15.93
C THR A 478 -13.17 16.64 17.15
N GLN A 479 -13.91 17.03 18.19
CA GLN A 479 -13.37 17.66 19.39
C GLN A 479 -13.48 16.78 20.64
N GLU A 480 -14.44 15.86 20.66
CA GLU A 480 -14.73 14.99 21.80
C GLU A 480 -14.59 13.51 21.41
N GLU A 481 -14.49 12.61 22.38
CA GLU A 481 -14.52 11.16 22.13
C GLU A 481 -15.96 10.69 21.93
N TRP A 482 -16.22 10.06 20.78
CA TRP A 482 -17.53 9.48 20.45
C TRP A 482 -17.54 7.96 20.34
N VAL A 483 -16.38 7.30 20.31
CA VAL A 483 -16.31 5.84 20.39
C VAL A 483 -16.84 5.40 21.76
N GLY A 484 -17.78 4.46 21.75
CA GLY A 484 -18.50 4.01 22.94
C GLY A 484 -19.71 4.86 23.32
N SER A 485 -19.90 6.05 22.72
CA SER A 485 -21.07 6.88 22.96
C SER A 485 -22.34 6.18 22.52
N ARG A 486 -23.39 6.34 23.33
CA ARG A 486 -24.71 5.73 23.12
C ARG A 486 -25.58 6.61 22.24
N GLY A 487 -26.52 5.96 21.58
CA GLY A 487 -27.50 6.59 20.72
C GLY A 487 -28.50 5.58 20.20
N ARG A 488 -29.38 6.05 19.33
CA ARG A 488 -30.37 5.22 18.68
C ARG A 488 -30.10 5.18 17.18
N VAL A 489 -30.09 3.98 16.61
CA VAL A 489 -30.06 3.81 15.16
C VAL A 489 -31.48 3.56 14.64
N ARG A 490 -31.79 4.11 13.47
CA ARG A 490 -33.02 3.85 12.71
C ARG A 490 -32.71 3.63 11.24
N ALA A 491 -33.51 2.83 10.56
CA ALA A 491 -33.51 2.75 9.11
C ALA A 491 -34.39 3.87 8.52
N GLU A 492 -33.85 4.65 7.58
CA GLU A 492 -34.50 5.77 6.91
C GLU A 492 -34.04 5.83 5.44
N ASP A 493 -35.00 5.75 4.50
CA ASP A 493 -34.75 5.79 3.05
C ASP A 493 -33.65 4.83 2.55
N GLY A 494 -33.61 3.63 3.15
CA GLY A 494 -32.64 2.59 2.81
C GLY A 494 -31.25 2.78 3.43
N ARG A 495 -31.02 3.84 4.21
CA ARG A 495 -29.80 4.08 5.00
C ARG A 495 -30.10 3.90 6.48
N ASN A 496 -29.07 3.66 7.28
CA ASN A 496 -29.19 3.80 8.73
C ASN A 496 -28.75 5.20 9.14
N VAL A 497 -29.50 5.80 10.06
CA VAL A 497 -29.18 7.07 10.71
C VAL A 497 -28.96 6.79 12.20
N PHE A 498 -27.82 7.22 12.74
CA PHE A 498 -27.49 7.14 14.15
C PHE A 498 -27.68 8.52 14.80
N ASP A 499 -28.61 8.62 15.75
CA ASP A 499 -28.84 9.80 16.57
C ASP A 499 -28.14 9.59 17.93
N PRO A 500 -27.05 10.34 18.21
CA PRO A 500 -26.40 10.25 19.50
C PRO A 500 -27.30 10.80 20.62
N SER A 501 -27.16 10.24 21.83
CA SER A 501 -27.93 10.61 23.03
C SER A 501 -27.35 11.77 23.82
#